data_AF-A0A258CW96-F1
#
_entry.id   AF-A0A258CW96-F1
#
_cell.length_a   1.000
_cell.length_b   1.000
_cell.length_c   1.000
_cell.angle_alpha   90.00
_cell.angle_beta   90.00
_cell.angle_gamma   90.00
#
_symmetry.space_group_name_H-M   'P 1'
#
loop_
_entity.id
_entity.type
_entity.pdbx_description
1 polymer ?
#
loop_
_entity_poly.entity_id
_entity_poly.type
_entity_poly.pdbx_seq_one_letter_code
_entity_poly.pdbx_strand_id
1 'polypeptide(L)'
;ERHTGTDKELRKGLQTMDYLWDAVTGAPLEDDPMSAVARVGRRVRDYNFIRLMSQVGFAQLADTGRMLSMTGLKAALQQMPALGSVFKLAADGRLEHQLMRELEAISGIGTGRLRAQSAASEFAEDGAFLTGVDKVLHKAKQVTGDISGMSLITTTQQRMGMAAMAQHLSNVLFEGTKLDSRAMRSLGLSVDDWKAIGKQLKKHGKHGAGGRLHALNIEKWDVEMANKFGMAIHRAVRRGVQENSFGTSFPFMHSTAGKLLFQFRGFSVNAVTKQTLQGLAQRDAAAAFGLVTTTVFGGVSYAVQQSLNEPDAEKRAKNLEPGSLALKAFARSGFSSLLPGAVDSGVTLASGGSVPGIFNARTTQGLGSDFFNGIPAVDLANKSARALAAGPNAAFRDDYAYSQ
;
A
#
# COMPACT_ATOMS: atom_id res chain seq x y z
N GLU A 1 20.84 -40.21 -6.69
CA GLU A 1 19.57 -39.50 -6.32
C GLU A 1 19.64 -37.96 -6.37
N ARG A 2 20.55 -37.31 -7.13
CA ARG A 2 20.64 -35.82 -7.19
C ARG A 2 19.93 -35.16 -8.38
N HIS A 3 19.24 -35.92 -9.25
CA HIS A 3 18.71 -35.39 -10.52
C HIS A 3 17.22 -35.03 -10.53
N THR A 4 16.44 -35.41 -9.51
CA THR A 4 14.99 -35.14 -9.48
C THR A 4 14.61 -33.78 -8.88
N GLY A 5 15.51 -33.16 -8.09
CA GLY A 5 15.29 -31.85 -7.49
C GLY A 5 15.36 -30.70 -8.51
N THR A 6 16.30 -30.78 -9.44
CA THR A 6 16.60 -29.72 -10.43
C THR A 6 15.44 -29.53 -11.41
N ASP A 7 14.79 -30.61 -11.83
CA ASP A 7 13.64 -30.58 -12.75
C ASP A 7 12.39 -29.95 -12.14
N LYS A 8 12.15 -30.19 -10.85
CA LYS A 8 11.01 -29.62 -10.13
C LYS A 8 11.21 -28.14 -9.87
N GLU A 9 12.41 -27.73 -9.50
CA GLU A 9 12.75 -26.31 -9.33
C GLU A 9 12.73 -25.55 -10.66
N LEU A 10 13.24 -26.16 -11.74
CA LEU A 10 13.19 -25.58 -13.08
C LEU A 10 11.75 -25.38 -13.56
N ARG A 11 10.89 -26.40 -13.41
CA ARG A 11 9.46 -26.29 -13.75
C ARG A 11 8.77 -25.20 -12.94
N LYS A 12 9.05 -25.11 -11.64
CA LYS A 12 8.51 -24.04 -10.78
C LYS A 12 9.02 -22.65 -11.22
N GLY A 13 10.28 -22.56 -11.63
CA GLY A 13 10.89 -21.35 -12.18
C GLY A 13 10.19 -20.89 -13.46
N LEU A 14 10.03 -21.80 -14.42
CA LEU A 14 9.31 -21.55 -15.68
C LEU A 14 7.87 -21.10 -15.43
N GLN A 15 7.12 -21.82 -14.61
CA GLN A 15 5.76 -21.43 -14.22
C GLN A 15 5.69 -20.04 -13.58
N THR A 16 6.71 -19.67 -12.80
CA THR A 16 6.77 -18.33 -12.19
C THR A 16 7.08 -17.27 -13.25
N MET A 17 7.93 -17.57 -14.23
CA MET A 17 8.24 -16.65 -15.33
C MET A 17 7.03 -16.46 -16.25
N ASP A 18 6.33 -17.54 -16.61
CA ASP A 18 5.09 -17.49 -17.40
C ASP A 18 4.03 -16.67 -16.67
N TYR A 19 3.84 -16.94 -15.38
CA TYR A 19 2.94 -16.15 -14.53
C TYR A 19 3.29 -14.65 -14.51
N LEU A 20 4.58 -14.31 -14.40
CA LEU A 20 5.02 -12.91 -14.41
C LEU A 20 4.84 -12.27 -15.80
N TRP A 21 5.07 -13.04 -16.86
CA TRP A 21 4.84 -12.62 -18.24
C TRP A 21 3.35 -12.32 -18.47
N ASP A 22 2.47 -13.24 -18.08
CA ASP A 22 1.02 -13.08 -18.17
C ASP A 22 0.56 -11.85 -17.38
N ALA A 23 1.12 -11.66 -16.18
CA ALA A 23 0.78 -10.52 -15.34
C ALA A 23 1.21 -9.17 -15.93
N VAL A 24 2.33 -9.14 -16.67
CA VAL A 24 2.84 -7.93 -17.33
C VAL A 24 2.10 -7.67 -18.64
N THR A 25 1.71 -8.72 -19.37
CA THR A 25 0.97 -8.64 -20.63
C THR A 25 -0.53 -8.46 -20.45
N GLY A 26 -1.03 -8.54 -19.21
CA GLY A 26 -2.45 -8.39 -18.91
C GLY A 26 -3.27 -9.66 -19.16
N ALA A 27 -2.62 -10.79 -19.42
CA ALA A 27 -3.30 -12.06 -19.59
C ALA A 27 -3.95 -12.52 -18.28
N PRO A 28 -5.07 -13.27 -18.34
CA PRO A 28 -5.75 -13.76 -17.14
C PRO A 28 -4.84 -14.67 -16.31
N LEU A 29 -4.59 -14.30 -15.06
CA LEU A 29 -3.80 -15.09 -14.09
C LEU A 29 -4.60 -16.22 -13.41
N GLU A 30 -5.79 -16.51 -13.91
CA GLU A 30 -6.73 -17.48 -13.36
C GLU A 30 -7.07 -18.48 -14.44
N ASP A 31 -7.03 -19.76 -14.12
CA ASP A 31 -7.17 -20.84 -15.10
C ASP A 31 -8.53 -20.81 -15.82
N ASP A 32 -9.62 -20.48 -15.09
CA ASP A 32 -10.96 -20.29 -15.66
C ASP A 32 -11.66 -19.05 -15.07
N PRO A 33 -11.39 -17.86 -15.62
CA PRO A 33 -11.97 -16.60 -15.15
C PRO A 33 -13.46 -16.47 -15.50
N MET A 34 -13.98 -17.35 -16.36
CA MET A 34 -15.36 -17.32 -16.84
C MET A 34 -16.26 -18.32 -16.12
N SER A 35 -15.71 -19.26 -15.33
CA SER A 35 -16.48 -20.20 -14.53
C SER A 35 -17.54 -19.52 -13.64
N ALA A 36 -18.64 -20.22 -13.36
CA ALA A 36 -19.69 -19.72 -12.47
C ALA A 36 -19.16 -19.38 -11.06
N VAL A 37 -18.21 -20.18 -10.57
CA VAL A 37 -17.54 -19.97 -9.28
C VAL A 37 -16.68 -18.71 -9.30
N ALA A 38 -15.90 -18.47 -10.37
CA ALA A 38 -15.12 -17.24 -10.51
C ALA A 38 -16.02 -15.99 -10.58
N ARG A 39 -17.15 -16.07 -11.27
CA ARG A 39 -18.13 -14.97 -11.35
C ARG A 39 -18.74 -14.64 -9.98
N VAL A 40 -19.21 -15.66 -9.25
CA VAL A 40 -19.75 -15.47 -7.89
C VAL A 40 -18.68 -14.94 -6.95
N GLY A 41 -17.47 -15.51 -6.99
CA GLY A 41 -16.32 -15.04 -6.20
C GLY A 41 -15.96 -13.57 -6.48
N ARG A 42 -16.04 -13.14 -7.75
CA ARG A 42 -15.82 -11.74 -8.14
C ARG A 42 -16.87 -10.81 -7.54
N ARG A 43 -18.16 -11.17 -7.61
CA ARG A 43 -19.26 -10.38 -7.01
C ARG A 43 -19.11 -10.27 -5.49
N VAL A 44 -18.81 -11.38 -4.81
CA VAL A 44 -18.54 -11.37 -3.36
C VAL A 44 -17.38 -10.43 -3.03
N ARG A 45 -16.30 -10.47 -3.82
CA ARG A 45 -15.17 -9.56 -3.66
C ARG A 45 -15.55 -8.10 -3.88
N ASP A 46 -16.30 -7.80 -4.93
CA ASP A 46 -16.71 -6.42 -5.23
C ASP A 46 -17.64 -5.86 -4.15
N TYR A 47 -18.57 -6.66 -3.65
CA TYR A 47 -19.38 -6.31 -2.48
C TYR A 47 -18.52 -6.06 -1.24
N ASN A 48 -17.58 -6.95 -0.94
CA ASN A 48 -16.62 -6.78 0.16
C ASN A 48 -15.79 -5.50 -0.01
N PHE A 49 -15.40 -5.15 -1.24
CA PHE A 49 -14.68 -3.91 -1.54
C PHE A 49 -15.54 -2.69 -1.20
N ILE A 50 -16.78 -2.64 -1.68
CA ILE A 50 -17.71 -1.54 -1.42
C ILE A 50 -17.92 -1.35 0.09
N ARG A 51 -18.14 -2.46 0.81
CA ARG A 51 -18.41 -2.46 2.25
C ARG A 51 -17.22 -1.98 3.08
N LEU A 52 -16.00 -2.39 2.72
CA LEU A 52 -14.85 -2.30 3.62
C LEU A 52 -13.82 -1.25 3.19
N MET A 53 -13.74 -0.90 1.91
CA MET A 53 -12.66 -0.03 1.40
C MET A 53 -12.90 1.46 1.58
N SER A 54 -14.08 1.89 2.02
CA SER A 54 -14.37 3.31 2.26
C SER A 54 -13.40 3.99 3.23
N GLN A 55 -12.79 3.24 4.15
CA GLN A 55 -11.90 3.79 5.19
C GLN A 55 -10.41 3.50 4.97
N VAL A 56 -10.06 2.83 3.87
CA VAL A 56 -8.69 2.38 3.61
C VAL A 56 -7.68 3.52 3.48
N GLY A 57 -8.12 4.72 3.08
CA GLY A 57 -7.27 5.90 2.97
C GLY A 57 -6.58 6.26 4.29
N PHE A 58 -7.26 6.08 5.43
CA PHE A 58 -6.65 6.32 6.74
C PHE A 58 -5.49 5.38 7.02
N ALA A 59 -5.59 4.11 6.62
CA ALA A 59 -4.54 3.11 6.84
C ALA A 59 -3.25 3.45 6.07
N GLN A 60 -3.37 4.07 4.90
CA GLN A 60 -2.22 4.47 4.08
C GLN A 60 -1.36 5.56 4.73
N LEU A 61 -1.90 6.33 5.69
CA LEU A 61 -1.11 7.34 6.40
C LEU A 61 0.09 6.74 7.14
N ALA A 62 0.05 5.46 7.52
CA ALA A 62 1.19 4.75 8.11
C ALA A 62 2.39 4.67 7.16
N ASP A 63 2.15 4.61 5.84
CA ASP A 63 3.22 4.56 4.82
C ASP A 63 4.00 5.86 4.72
N THR A 64 3.41 6.98 5.16
CA THR A 64 4.13 8.26 5.28
C THR A 64 5.34 8.13 6.20
N GLY A 65 5.23 7.35 7.29
CA GLY A 65 6.36 7.09 8.18
C GLY A 65 7.52 6.39 7.47
N ARG A 66 7.22 5.40 6.62
CA ARG A 66 8.26 4.68 5.85
C ARG A 66 8.94 5.63 4.87
N MET A 67 8.18 6.43 4.14
CA MET A 67 8.73 7.45 3.24
C MET A 67 9.67 8.41 3.98
N LEU A 68 9.23 8.97 5.12
CA LEU A 68 10.05 9.86 5.95
C LEU A 68 11.34 9.20 6.44
N SER A 69 11.29 7.90 6.76
CA SER A 69 12.49 7.17 7.19
C SER A 69 13.52 7.02 6.08
N MET A 70 13.08 6.95 4.82
CA MET A 70 13.97 6.79 3.67
C MET A 70 14.55 8.12 3.18
N THR A 71 13.76 9.19 3.23
CA THR A 71 14.19 10.53 2.75
C THR A 71 14.81 11.37 3.87
N GLY A 72 14.54 11.03 5.12
CA GLY A 72 14.86 11.86 6.28
C GLY A 72 13.93 13.06 6.43
N LEU A 73 13.81 13.55 7.67
CA LEU A 73 12.91 14.66 8.01
C LEU A 73 13.35 15.97 7.35
N LYS A 74 14.66 16.26 7.29
CA LYS A 74 15.21 17.48 6.67
C LYS A 74 14.76 17.64 5.22
N ALA A 75 14.91 16.60 4.40
CA ALA A 75 14.55 16.65 2.99
C ALA A 75 13.04 16.75 2.78
N ALA A 76 12.25 16.07 3.62
CA ALA A 76 10.80 16.16 3.59
C ALA A 76 10.32 17.58 3.95
N LEU A 77 10.85 18.18 5.03
CA LEU A 77 10.52 19.55 5.46
C LEU A 77 10.92 20.60 4.41
N GLN A 78 12.09 20.45 3.78
CA GLN A 78 12.52 21.34 2.70
C GLN A 78 11.55 21.32 1.51
N GLN A 79 10.88 20.19 1.26
CA GLN A 79 9.91 20.06 0.17
C GLN A 79 8.46 20.27 0.60
N MET A 80 8.17 20.50 1.89
CA MET A 80 6.81 20.79 2.37
C MET A 80 6.11 21.96 1.65
N PRO A 81 6.78 23.08 1.34
CA PRO A 81 6.15 24.15 0.56
C PRO A 81 5.71 23.68 -0.84
N ALA A 82 6.45 22.74 -1.44
CA ALA A 82 6.07 22.16 -2.71
C ALA A 82 4.84 21.23 -2.58
N LEU A 83 4.59 20.66 -1.40
CA LEU A 83 3.41 19.86 -1.10
C LEU A 83 2.12 20.68 -1.05
N GLY A 84 2.19 21.96 -0.63
CA GLY A 84 1.04 22.85 -0.68
C GLY A 84 0.44 22.95 -2.09
N SER A 85 1.28 22.88 -3.12
CA SER A 85 0.84 22.84 -4.52
C SER A 85 0.23 21.50 -4.94
N VAL A 86 0.59 20.38 -4.29
CA VAL A 86 0.04 19.05 -4.58
C VAL A 86 -1.43 18.96 -4.17
N PHE A 87 -1.81 19.64 -3.08
CA PHE A 87 -3.21 19.79 -2.67
C PHE A 87 -3.98 20.76 -3.58
N LYS A 88 -3.36 21.84 -4.06
CA LYS A 88 -3.96 22.76 -5.05
C LYS A 88 -4.14 22.12 -6.42
N LEU A 89 -3.22 21.26 -6.83
CA LEU A 89 -3.30 20.45 -8.04
C LEU A 89 -4.51 19.51 -8.07
N ALA A 90 -4.96 19.02 -6.91
CA ALA A 90 -6.20 18.25 -6.83
C ALA A 90 -7.44 19.08 -7.22
N ALA A 91 -7.36 20.42 -7.11
CA ALA A 91 -8.39 21.35 -7.56
C ALA A 91 -8.17 21.85 -8.99
N ASP A 92 -6.92 22.16 -9.38
CA ASP A 92 -6.62 22.91 -10.63
C ASP A 92 -6.05 22.05 -11.78
N GLY A 93 -5.72 20.78 -11.54
CA GLY A 93 -5.27 19.83 -12.58
C GLY A 93 -3.90 20.10 -13.21
N ARG A 94 -3.14 21.12 -12.77
CA ARG A 94 -1.78 21.44 -13.25
C ARG A 94 -0.73 21.40 -12.15
N LEU A 95 0.41 20.74 -12.42
CA LEU A 95 1.55 20.72 -11.53
C LEU A 95 2.28 22.06 -11.67
N GLU A 96 2.15 22.96 -10.70
CA GLU A 96 2.80 24.27 -10.75
C GLU A 96 4.34 24.17 -10.59
N HIS A 97 4.84 23.21 -9.82
CA HIS A 97 6.27 23.07 -9.55
C HIS A 97 7.04 22.31 -10.64
N GLN A 98 8.09 22.97 -11.14
CA GLN A 98 8.99 22.43 -12.17
C GLN A 98 9.64 21.11 -11.75
N LEU A 99 10.21 21.02 -10.54
CA LEU A 99 10.79 19.78 -10.02
C LEU A 99 9.82 18.60 -10.10
N MET A 100 8.55 18.81 -9.72
CA MET A 100 7.55 17.76 -9.72
C MET A 100 7.23 17.27 -11.14
N ARG A 101 7.10 18.20 -12.10
CA ARG A 101 6.90 17.85 -13.51
C ARG A 101 8.06 17.04 -14.08
N GLU A 102 9.29 17.46 -13.79
CA GLU A 102 10.49 16.74 -14.22
C GLU A 102 10.57 15.35 -13.60
N LEU A 103 10.27 15.23 -12.30
CA LEU A 103 10.26 13.94 -11.60
C LEU A 103 9.17 12.99 -12.10
N GLU A 104 7.97 13.49 -12.40
CA GLU A 104 6.91 12.68 -13.02
C GLU A 104 7.30 12.24 -14.42
N ALA A 105 7.90 13.12 -15.23
CA ALA A 105 8.33 12.80 -16.59
C ALA A 105 9.38 11.68 -16.63
N ILE A 106 10.35 11.68 -15.72
CA ILE A 106 11.44 10.68 -15.73
C ILE A 106 11.10 9.38 -15.01
N SER A 107 10.19 9.43 -14.03
CA SER A 107 9.91 8.26 -13.18
C SER A 107 8.59 7.58 -13.53
N GLY A 108 7.69 8.28 -14.23
CA GLY A 108 6.33 7.81 -14.55
C GLY A 108 5.44 7.60 -13.31
N ILE A 109 5.87 8.02 -12.13
CA ILE A 109 5.11 7.92 -10.88
C ILE A 109 4.03 9.01 -10.86
N GLY A 110 2.88 8.75 -10.22
CA GLY A 110 1.75 9.69 -10.17
C GLY A 110 0.76 9.53 -11.32
N THR A 111 1.07 8.70 -12.32
CA THR A 111 0.13 8.27 -13.38
C THR A 111 -0.74 7.08 -12.96
N GLY A 112 -0.73 6.72 -11.67
CA GLY A 112 -1.41 5.54 -11.14
C GLY A 112 -2.90 5.51 -11.42
N ARG A 113 -3.59 6.67 -11.39
CA ARG A 113 -5.01 6.77 -11.76
C ARG A 113 -5.26 6.38 -13.22
N LEU A 114 -4.40 6.83 -14.14
CA LEU A 114 -4.51 6.49 -15.57
C LEU A 114 -4.26 5.00 -15.80
N ARG A 115 -3.25 4.42 -15.12
CA ARG A 115 -2.95 2.97 -15.19
C ARG A 115 -4.02 2.10 -14.54
N ALA A 116 -4.63 2.57 -13.44
CA ALA A 116 -5.70 1.85 -12.77
C ALA A 116 -7.02 1.91 -13.56
N GLN A 117 -7.25 3.00 -14.30
CA GLN A 117 -8.38 3.13 -15.22
C GLN A 117 -8.23 2.24 -16.45
N SER A 118 -7.03 2.12 -17.02
CA SER A 118 -6.78 1.22 -18.16
C SER A 118 -6.93 -0.26 -17.80
N ALA A 119 -6.48 -0.67 -16.60
CA ALA A 119 -6.70 -2.03 -16.11
C ALA A 119 -8.18 -2.34 -15.81
N ALA A 120 -9.00 -1.32 -15.56
CA ALA A 120 -10.45 -1.50 -15.40
C ALA A 120 -11.19 -1.54 -16.74
N SER A 121 -10.66 -0.90 -17.78
CA SER A 121 -11.25 -0.90 -19.13
C SER A 121 -10.97 -2.18 -19.91
N GLU A 122 -9.85 -2.86 -19.66
CA GLU A 122 -9.55 -4.16 -20.30
C GLU A 122 -10.56 -5.26 -19.94
N PHE A 123 -11.26 -5.16 -18.81
CA PHE A 123 -12.38 -6.05 -18.47
C PHE A 123 -13.74 -5.52 -18.92
N ALA A 124 -13.79 -4.34 -19.52
CA ALA A 124 -15.01 -3.68 -19.98
C ALA A 124 -15.22 -3.78 -21.49
N GLU A 125 -14.19 -4.15 -22.27
CA GLU A 125 -14.29 -4.24 -23.73
C GLU A 125 -14.99 -5.51 -24.25
N ASP A 126 -15.29 -6.51 -23.42
CA ASP A 126 -16.17 -7.60 -23.84
C ASP A 126 -17.65 -7.22 -23.66
N GLY A 127 -18.18 -6.65 -24.75
CA GLY A 127 -19.57 -6.33 -24.95
C GLY A 127 -20.53 -7.51 -24.68
N ALA A 128 -21.74 -7.16 -24.25
CA ALA A 128 -22.93 -8.00 -24.06
C ALA A 128 -23.06 -8.87 -22.79
N PHE A 129 -22.03 -9.09 -21.97
CA PHE A 129 -22.12 -10.11 -20.89
C PHE A 129 -22.21 -9.63 -19.44
N LEU A 130 -22.24 -8.32 -19.17
CA LEU A 130 -22.44 -7.78 -17.81
C LEU A 130 -23.94 -7.68 -17.48
N THR A 131 -24.41 -8.54 -16.56
CA THR A 131 -25.75 -8.42 -15.97
C THR A 131 -25.90 -7.06 -15.28
N GLY A 132 -27.12 -6.51 -15.19
CA GLY A 132 -27.35 -5.18 -14.58
C GLY A 132 -26.75 -5.02 -13.18
N VAL A 133 -26.70 -6.11 -12.42
CA VAL A 133 -26.07 -6.19 -11.09
C VAL A 133 -24.56 -5.96 -11.16
N ASP A 134 -23.86 -6.57 -12.13
CA ASP A 134 -22.41 -6.42 -12.29
C ASP A 134 -22.04 -4.96 -12.62
N LYS A 135 -22.83 -4.29 -13.48
CA LYS A 135 -22.64 -2.87 -13.81
C LYS A 135 -22.81 -1.97 -12.58
N VAL A 136 -23.82 -2.22 -11.75
CA VAL A 136 -24.06 -1.46 -10.51
C VAL A 136 -22.92 -1.68 -9.52
N LEU A 137 -22.49 -2.93 -9.30
CA LEU A 137 -21.36 -3.24 -8.42
C LEU A 137 -20.06 -2.59 -8.89
N HIS A 138 -19.78 -2.61 -10.19
CA HIS A 138 -18.60 -1.93 -10.75
C HIS A 138 -18.64 -0.42 -10.53
N LYS A 139 -19.78 0.24 -10.79
CA LYS A 139 -19.93 1.68 -10.57
C LYS A 139 -19.82 2.03 -9.09
N ALA A 140 -20.48 1.27 -8.21
CA ALA A 140 -20.38 1.45 -6.77
C ALA A 140 -18.95 1.27 -6.27
N LYS A 141 -18.23 0.27 -6.77
CA LYS A 141 -16.81 0.05 -6.47
C LYS A 141 -15.93 1.22 -6.90
N GLN A 142 -16.14 1.78 -8.09
CA GLN A 142 -15.41 2.97 -8.55
C GLN A 142 -15.66 4.16 -7.63
N VAL A 143 -16.93 4.41 -7.29
CA VAL A 143 -17.32 5.49 -6.36
C VAL A 143 -16.73 5.26 -4.96
N THR A 144 -16.79 4.05 -4.42
CA THR A 144 -16.14 3.72 -3.13
C THR A 144 -14.64 3.94 -3.22
N GLY A 145 -13.99 3.59 -4.34
CA GLY A 145 -12.57 3.84 -4.56
C GLY A 145 -12.23 5.33 -4.53
N ASP A 146 -13.03 6.17 -5.18
CA ASP A 146 -12.86 7.62 -5.16
C ASP A 146 -13.14 8.21 -3.77
N ILE A 147 -14.25 7.83 -3.11
CA ILE A 147 -14.63 8.28 -1.77
C ILE A 147 -13.59 7.86 -0.72
N SER A 148 -12.98 6.69 -0.88
CA SER A 148 -11.97 6.20 0.06
C SER A 148 -10.74 7.09 0.17
N GLY A 149 -10.57 8.02 -0.78
CA GLY A 149 -9.39 8.88 -0.87
C GLY A 149 -8.10 8.13 -1.21
N MET A 150 -8.15 6.81 -1.39
CA MET A 150 -6.96 5.98 -1.59
C MET A 150 -6.11 6.44 -2.77
N SER A 151 -6.75 6.67 -3.93
CA SER A 151 -6.04 7.13 -5.12
C SER A 151 -5.39 8.51 -4.89
N LEU A 152 -6.09 9.41 -4.18
CA LEU A 152 -5.60 10.76 -3.91
C LEU A 152 -4.44 10.73 -2.91
N ILE A 153 -4.59 10.00 -1.81
CA ILE A 153 -3.57 9.84 -0.77
C ILE A 153 -2.33 9.17 -1.35
N THR A 154 -2.50 8.06 -2.07
CA THR A 154 -1.39 7.35 -2.72
C THR A 154 -0.65 8.26 -3.70
N THR A 155 -1.36 8.95 -4.58
CA THR A 155 -0.74 9.86 -5.57
C THR A 155 0.00 11.00 -4.86
N THR A 156 -0.59 11.56 -3.80
CA THR A 156 0.02 12.62 -2.99
C THR A 156 1.28 12.12 -2.27
N GLN A 157 1.23 10.94 -1.66
CA GLN A 157 2.37 10.31 -0.99
C GLN A 157 3.49 9.99 -1.96
N GLN A 158 3.16 9.49 -3.15
CA GLN A 158 4.12 9.23 -4.21
C GLN A 158 4.81 10.51 -4.68
N ARG A 159 4.03 11.56 -4.93
CA ARG A 159 4.53 12.89 -5.30
C ARG A 159 5.43 13.48 -4.23
N MET A 160 4.97 13.46 -2.98
CA MET A 160 5.75 13.88 -1.83
C MET A 160 7.05 13.08 -1.73
N GLY A 161 6.95 11.77 -1.89
CA GLY A 161 8.09 10.87 -1.83
C GLY A 161 9.11 11.12 -2.92
N MET A 162 8.67 11.43 -4.14
CA MET A 162 9.56 11.81 -5.23
C MET A 162 10.34 13.08 -4.89
N ALA A 163 9.64 14.15 -4.49
CA ALA A 163 10.28 15.42 -4.14
C ALA A 163 11.26 15.26 -2.97
N ALA A 164 10.80 14.63 -1.89
CA ALA A 164 11.61 14.42 -0.70
C ALA A 164 12.83 13.51 -0.98
N MET A 165 12.67 12.48 -1.82
CA MET A 165 13.78 11.62 -2.21
C MET A 165 14.79 12.34 -3.11
N ALA A 166 14.32 13.10 -4.11
CA ALA A 166 15.19 13.91 -4.95
C ALA A 166 15.97 14.93 -4.11
N GLN A 167 15.30 15.58 -3.15
CA GLN A 167 15.93 16.49 -2.20
C GLN A 167 16.94 15.76 -1.31
N HIS A 168 16.60 14.57 -0.79
CA HIS A 168 17.51 13.78 0.03
C HIS A 168 18.79 13.44 -0.72
N LEU A 169 18.65 12.88 -1.92
CA LEU A 169 19.80 12.53 -2.77
C LEU A 169 20.61 13.78 -3.12
N SER A 170 19.95 14.90 -3.40
CA SER A 170 20.61 16.19 -3.58
C SER A 170 21.42 16.58 -2.34
N ASN A 171 20.82 16.58 -1.14
CA ASN A 171 21.53 16.94 0.09
C ASN A 171 22.77 16.06 0.29
N VAL A 172 22.65 14.74 0.14
CA VAL A 172 23.79 13.82 0.26
C VAL A 172 24.91 14.17 -0.73
N LEU A 173 24.58 14.49 -1.98
CA LEU A 173 25.56 14.87 -3.02
C LEU A 173 26.27 16.21 -2.78
N PHE A 174 25.55 17.18 -2.19
CA PHE A 174 26.09 18.53 -1.92
C PHE A 174 26.82 18.61 -0.59
N GLU A 175 26.34 17.90 0.44
CA GLU A 175 27.01 17.78 1.75
C GLU A 175 28.27 16.88 1.67
N GLY A 176 28.50 16.20 0.54
CA GLY A 176 29.65 15.32 0.35
C GLY A 176 29.59 14.04 1.18
N THR A 177 28.43 13.73 1.76
CA THR A 177 28.23 12.52 2.55
C THR A 177 28.20 11.33 1.60
N LYS A 178 28.92 10.25 1.92
CA LYS A 178 28.86 9.02 1.13
C LYS A 178 27.52 8.32 1.41
N LEU A 179 26.76 8.05 0.36
CA LEU A 179 25.63 7.13 0.49
C LEU A 179 26.18 5.74 0.84
N ASP A 180 25.58 5.08 1.81
CA ASP A 180 26.01 3.73 2.18
C ASP A 180 25.92 2.78 0.97
N SER A 181 26.86 1.83 0.89
CA SER A 181 26.94 0.90 -0.24
C SER A 181 25.69 0.03 -0.37
N ARG A 182 25.05 -0.33 0.75
CA ARG A 182 23.79 -1.10 0.74
C ARG A 182 22.64 -0.21 0.27
N ALA A 183 22.61 1.05 0.68
CA ALA A 183 21.62 2.02 0.21
C ALA A 183 21.73 2.24 -1.31
N MET A 184 22.93 2.45 -1.86
CA MET A 184 23.13 2.62 -3.31
C MET A 184 22.72 1.38 -4.10
N ARG A 185 23.14 0.18 -3.67
CA ARG A 185 22.71 -1.08 -4.30
C ARG A 185 21.20 -1.24 -4.26
N SER A 186 20.57 -0.83 -3.17
CA SER A 186 19.12 -0.84 -3.08
C SER A 186 18.50 0.08 -4.14
N LEU A 187 19.06 1.24 -4.42
CA LEU A 187 18.59 2.13 -5.50
C LEU A 187 18.97 1.62 -6.89
N GLY A 188 19.85 0.62 -6.96
CA GLY A 188 20.43 0.06 -8.18
C GLY A 188 21.35 1.07 -8.88
N LEU A 189 22.13 1.81 -8.08
CA LEU A 189 23.16 2.72 -8.54
C LEU A 189 24.53 2.15 -8.19
N SER A 190 25.49 2.23 -9.12
CA SER A 190 26.91 2.01 -8.82
C SER A 190 27.55 3.26 -8.21
N VAL A 191 28.76 3.12 -7.68
CA VAL A 191 29.56 4.25 -7.16
C VAL A 191 29.82 5.28 -8.27
N ASP A 192 30.03 4.82 -9.51
CA ASP A 192 30.37 5.70 -10.63
C ASP A 192 29.13 6.38 -11.20
N ASP A 193 27.99 5.69 -11.23
CA ASP A 193 26.69 6.31 -11.53
C ASP A 193 26.42 7.44 -10.54
N TRP A 194 26.66 7.20 -9.24
CA TRP A 194 26.44 8.21 -8.20
C TRP A 194 27.29 9.45 -8.40
N LYS A 195 28.57 9.29 -8.74
CA LYS A 195 29.46 10.42 -9.07
C LYS A 195 29.00 11.17 -10.32
N ALA A 196 28.61 10.45 -11.37
CA ALA A 196 28.15 11.04 -12.63
C ALA A 196 26.85 11.82 -12.46
N ILE A 197 25.86 11.24 -11.76
CA ILE A 197 24.62 11.91 -11.34
C ILE A 197 24.95 13.17 -10.52
N GLY A 198 25.89 13.07 -9.58
CA GLY A 198 26.36 14.20 -8.79
C GLY A 198 26.90 15.36 -9.64
N LYS A 199 27.66 15.07 -10.69
CA LYS A 199 28.16 16.08 -11.64
C LYS A 199 27.02 16.74 -12.41
N GLN A 200 26.08 15.94 -12.92
CA GLN A 200 24.93 16.46 -13.67
C GLN A 200 24.04 17.35 -12.78
N LEU A 201 23.73 16.90 -11.57
CA LEU A 201 22.94 17.66 -10.62
C LEU A 201 23.61 18.97 -10.20
N LYS A 202 24.93 18.97 -9.98
CA LYS A 202 25.68 20.19 -9.64
C LYS A 202 25.75 21.18 -10.81
N LYS A 203 25.81 20.69 -12.05
CA LYS A 203 25.92 21.52 -13.25
C LYS A 203 24.57 22.10 -13.69
N HIS A 204 23.49 21.32 -13.55
CA HIS A 204 22.19 21.66 -14.14
C HIS A 204 21.09 21.89 -13.10
N GLY A 205 21.22 21.38 -11.88
CA GLY A 205 20.23 21.57 -10.83
C GLY A 205 20.10 23.03 -10.39
N LYS A 206 18.88 23.46 -10.08
CA LYS A 206 18.59 24.75 -9.47
C LYS A 206 18.21 24.56 -8.01
N HIS A 207 18.96 25.20 -7.13
CA HIS A 207 18.71 25.22 -5.70
C HIS A 207 18.34 26.62 -5.25
N GLY A 208 17.38 26.72 -4.34
CA GLY A 208 16.95 27.97 -3.72
C GLY A 208 17.46 28.09 -2.29
N ALA A 209 16.91 29.06 -1.55
CA ALA A 209 17.26 29.30 -0.16
C ALA A 209 17.16 28.02 0.69
N GLY A 210 18.14 27.82 1.59
CA GLY A 210 18.20 26.66 2.47
C GLY A 210 18.55 25.34 1.78
N GLY A 211 19.14 25.38 0.57
CA GLY A 211 19.55 24.18 -0.17
C GLY A 211 18.39 23.40 -0.80
N ARG A 212 17.20 24.01 -0.89
CA ARG A 212 16.02 23.38 -1.49
C ARG A 212 16.23 23.20 -2.99
N LEU A 213 16.03 21.99 -3.50
CA LEU A 213 15.99 21.69 -4.92
C LEU A 213 14.68 22.21 -5.54
N HIS A 214 14.78 23.10 -6.52
CA HIS A 214 13.65 23.68 -7.24
C HIS A 214 13.44 23.09 -8.64
N ALA A 215 14.52 22.64 -9.27
CA ALA A 215 14.51 21.95 -10.56
C ALA A 215 15.77 21.11 -10.72
N LEU A 216 15.65 19.98 -11.42
CA LEU A 216 16.78 19.18 -11.91
C LEU A 216 17.26 19.72 -13.27
N ASN A 217 16.37 20.33 -14.06
CA ASN A 217 16.53 20.63 -15.49
C ASN A 217 17.00 19.38 -16.23
N ILE A 218 16.24 18.29 -16.06
CA ILE A 218 16.61 16.96 -16.54
C ILE A 218 16.78 16.89 -18.05
N GLU A 219 16.16 17.81 -18.81
CA GLU A 219 16.36 17.92 -20.25
C GLU A 219 17.80 18.25 -20.65
N LYS A 220 18.62 18.75 -19.71
CA LYS A 220 20.03 19.08 -19.94
C LYS A 220 21.00 17.98 -19.52
N TRP A 221 20.48 16.93 -18.88
CA TRP A 221 21.30 15.83 -18.39
C TRP A 221 21.66 14.90 -19.53
N ASP A 222 22.73 14.15 -19.33
CA ASP A 222 22.94 12.92 -20.09
C ASP A 222 21.75 11.97 -19.90
N VAL A 223 21.25 11.39 -20.99
CA VAL A 223 20.02 10.58 -21.03
C VAL A 223 20.16 9.34 -20.15
N GLU A 224 21.32 8.69 -20.15
CA GLU A 224 21.56 7.50 -19.34
C GLU A 224 21.52 7.84 -17.85
N MET A 225 22.18 8.94 -17.45
CA MET A 225 22.19 9.38 -16.06
C MET A 225 20.82 9.85 -15.58
N ALA A 226 20.06 10.55 -16.43
CA ALA A 226 18.68 10.95 -16.16
C ALA A 226 17.79 9.73 -15.89
N ASN A 227 17.88 8.69 -16.74
CA ASN A 227 17.14 7.45 -16.59
C ASN A 227 17.53 6.69 -15.32
N LYS A 228 18.84 6.56 -15.03
CA LYS A 228 19.32 5.91 -13.81
C LYS A 228 18.83 6.63 -12.55
N PHE A 229 18.85 7.96 -12.56
CA PHE A 229 18.33 8.77 -11.46
C PHE A 229 16.81 8.63 -11.30
N GLY A 230 16.05 8.71 -12.40
CA GLY A 230 14.60 8.47 -12.40
C GLY A 230 14.22 7.09 -11.88
N MET A 231 14.95 6.05 -12.28
CA MET A 231 14.77 4.68 -11.80
C MET A 231 15.11 4.51 -10.32
N ALA A 232 16.15 5.20 -9.82
CA ALA A 232 16.49 5.20 -8.41
C ALA A 232 15.37 5.81 -7.57
N ILE A 233 14.83 6.96 -7.98
CA ILE A 233 13.67 7.59 -7.34
C ILE A 233 12.46 6.68 -7.40
N HIS A 234 12.18 6.10 -8.57
CA HIS A 234 11.08 5.16 -8.75
C HIS A 234 11.15 3.96 -7.81
N ARG A 235 12.32 3.34 -7.68
CA ARG A 235 12.57 2.25 -6.74
C ARG A 235 12.39 2.68 -5.28
N ALA A 236 12.88 3.87 -4.92
CA ALA A 236 12.75 4.39 -3.57
C ALA A 236 11.28 4.63 -3.18
N VAL A 237 10.53 5.32 -4.04
CA VAL A 237 9.13 5.68 -3.77
C VAL A 237 8.22 4.45 -3.77
N ARG A 238 8.38 3.51 -4.73
CA ARG A 238 7.60 2.25 -4.75
C ARG A 238 7.87 1.30 -3.58
N ARG A 239 8.95 1.53 -2.84
CA ARG A 239 9.24 0.81 -1.60
C ARG A 239 8.62 1.48 -0.39
N GLY A 240 8.61 2.81 -0.36
CA GLY A 240 8.05 3.56 0.76
C GLY A 240 6.53 3.63 0.74
N VAL A 241 5.93 3.81 -0.45
CA VAL A 241 4.47 3.74 -0.64
C VAL A 241 4.11 2.32 -1.03
N GLN A 242 3.26 1.65 -0.23
CA GLN A 242 2.91 0.26 -0.50
C GLN A 242 1.92 0.16 -1.65
N GLU A 243 2.43 -0.26 -2.81
CA GLU A 243 1.61 -0.76 -3.91
C GLU A 243 1.74 -2.28 -4.02
N ASN A 244 0.63 -2.92 -4.40
CA ASN A 244 0.67 -4.32 -4.76
C ASN A 244 1.36 -4.50 -6.11
N SER A 245 2.27 -5.46 -6.19
CA SER A 245 2.96 -5.84 -7.41
C SER A 245 2.95 -7.35 -7.57
N PHE A 246 2.86 -7.82 -8.82
CA PHE A 246 2.86 -9.24 -9.14
C PHE A 246 4.13 -9.95 -8.68
N GLY A 247 5.28 -9.27 -8.72
CA GLY A 247 6.56 -9.79 -8.26
C GLY A 247 6.72 -9.95 -6.74
N THR A 248 5.74 -9.50 -5.94
CA THR A 248 5.76 -9.65 -4.48
C THR A 248 4.60 -10.51 -3.95
N SER A 249 3.69 -10.91 -4.83
CA SER A 249 2.60 -11.85 -4.55
C SER A 249 2.96 -13.26 -4.96
N PHE A 250 2.44 -14.26 -4.25
CA PHE A 250 2.58 -15.66 -4.66
C PHE A 250 1.56 -16.01 -5.77
N PRO A 251 1.91 -16.85 -6.76
CA PRO A 251 1.01 -17.19 -7.86
C PRO A 251 -0.38 -17.68 -7.41
N PHE A 252 -0.44 -18.52 -6.37
CA PHE A 252 -1.71 -19.05 -5.86
C PHE A 252 -2.67 -17.97 -5.34
N MET A 253 -2.17 -16.78 -4.96
CA MET A 253 -3.02 -15.65 -4.51
C MET A 253 -3.91 -15.10 -5.62
N HIS A 254 -3.64 -15.46 -6.88
CA HIS A 254 -4.37 -15.01 -8.06
C HIS A 254 -5.40 -16.02 -8.57
N SER A 255 -5.44 -17.23 -7.98
CA SER A 255 -6.57 -18.16 -8.15
C SER A 255 -7.87 -17.59 -7.57
N THR A 256 -9.03 -18.13 -7.96
CA THR A 256 -10.34 -17.71 -7.40
C THR A 256 -10.36 -17.76 -5.86
N ALA A 257 -9.89 -18.87 -5.30
CA ALA A 257 -9.86 -19.08 -3.86
C ALA A 257 -8.81 -18.18 -3.19
N GLY A 258 -7.61 -18.05 -3.78
CA GLY A 258 -6.57 -17.17 -3.28
C GLY A 258 -7.01 -15.70 -3.25
N LYS A 259 -7.71 -15.25 -4.30
CA LYS A 259 -8.29 -13.91 -4.42
C LYS A 259 -9.34 -13.60 -3.34
N LEU A 260 -10.02 -14.60 -2.82
CA LEU A 260 -10.98 -14.49 -1.71
C LEU A 260 -10.27 -14.52 -0.35
N LEU A 261 -9.34 -15.46 -0.15
CA LEU A 261 -8.62 -15.64 1.11
C LEU A 261 -7.69 -14.47 1.43
N PHE A 262 -6.99 -13.94 0.42
CA PHE A 262 -6.02 -12.86 0.54
C PHE A 262 -6.61 -11.48 0.23
N GLN A 263 -7.94 -11.38 0.10
CA GLN A 263 -8.61 -10.11 -0.10
C GLN A 263 -8.23 -9.13 1.03
N PHE A 264 -7.76 -7.93 0.65
CA PHE A 264 -7.20 -6.87 1.53
C PHE A 264 -5.92 -7.21 2.30
N ARG A 265 -5.42 -8.45 2.22
CA ARG A 265 -4.14 -8.85 2.84
C ARG A 265 -2.93 -8.63 1.93
N GLY A 266 -3.13 -8.27 0.67
CA GLY A 266 -2.05 -8.02 -0.30
C GLY A 266 -1.00 -7.03 0.21
N PHE A 267 -1.43 -5.93 0.84
CA PHE A 267 -0.49 -4.95 1.43
C PHE A 267 0.38 -5.58 2.52
N SER A 268 -0.22 -6.33 3.44
CA SER A 268 0.51 -6.98 4.53
C SER A 268 1.48 -8.05 4.04
N VAL A 269 1.11 -8.82 3.02
CA VAL A 269 2.01 -9.78 2.36
C VAL A 269 3.18 -9.05 1.71
N ASN A 270 2.92 -7.95 1.00
CA ASN A 270 3.97 -7.16 0.36
C ASN A 270 4.89 -6.46 1.36
N ALA A 271 4.36 -6.04 2.51
CA ALA A 271 5.12 -5.41 3.58
C ALA A 271 6.15 -6.35 4.21
N VAL A 272 5.91 -7.68 4.22
CA VAL A 272 6.91 -8.67 4.66
C VAL A 272 8.21 -8.48 3.89
N THR A 273 8.14 -8.43 2.56
CA THR A 273 9.33 -8.31 1.72
C THR A 273 9.86 -6.88 1.69
N LYS A 274 8.97 -5.90 1.46
CA LYS A 274 9.36 -4.49 1.23
C LYS A 274 9.77 -3.75 2.50
N GLN A 275 9.30 -4.16 3.68
CA GLN A 275 9.57 -3.44 4.94
C GLN A 275 10.25 -4.34 5.96
N THR A 276 9.66 -5.48 6.33
CA THR A 276 10.19 -6.33 7.40
C THR A 276 11.54 -6.95 7.03
N LEU A 277 11.59 -7.76 5.96
CA LEU A 277 12.82 -8.43 5.53
C LEU A 277 13.88 -7.43 5.08
N GLN A 278 13.49 -6.35 4.39
CA GLN A 278 14.43 -5.31 4.02
C GLN A 278 15.02 -4.61 5.25
N GLY A 279 14.19 -4.23 6.22
CA GLY A 279 14.66 -3.60 7.46
C GLY A 279 15.59 -4.52 8.24
N LEU A 280 15.25 -5.81 8.32
CA LEU A 280 16.09 -6.85 8.90
C LEU A 280 17.38 -7.11 8.11
N ALA A 281 17.40 -6.88 6.80
CA ALA A 281 18.60 -6.99 5.99
C ALA A 281 19.49 -5.74 6.08
N GLN A 282 18.87 -4.55 6.18
CA GLN A 282 19.58 -3.27 6.31
C GLN A 282 20.19 -3.09 7.69
N ARG A 283 19.49 -3.49 8.77
CA ARG A 283 19.97 -3.47 10.17
C ARG A 283 20.60 -2.14 10.57
N ASP A 284 20.09 -1.04 10.03
CA ASP A 284 20.63 0.30 10.24
C ASP A 284 19.65 1.19 11.02
N ALA A 285 20.14 2.36 11.43
CA ALA A 285 19.33 3.34 12.15
C ALA A 285 18.12 3.81 11.33
N ALA A 286 18.21 3.80 9.99
CA ALA A 286 17.11 4.15 9.11
C ALA A 286 15.98 3.11 9.16
N ALA A 287 16.30 1.81 9.25
CA ALA A 287 15.33 0.75 9.47
C ALA A 287 14.64 0.87 10.84
N ALA A 288 15.41 1.13 11.91
CA ALA A 288 14.86 1.34 13.26
C ALA A 288 13.95 2.58 13.32
N PHE A 289 14.42 3.69 12.75
CA PHE A 289 13.62 4.91 12.62
C PHE A 289 12.37 4.69 11.76
N GLY A 290 12.46 3.87 10.71
CA GLY A 290 11.32 3.43 9.91
C GLY A 290 10.28 2.67 10.71
N LEU A 291 10.69 1.73 11.56
CA LEU A 291 9.79 1.01 12.44
C LEU A 291 9.05 1.96 13.40
N VAL A 292 9.78 2.87 14.05
CA VAL A 292 9.21 3.83 15.00
C VAL A 292 8.25 4.79 14.30
N THR A 293 8.68 5.41 13.20
CA THR A 293 7.87 6.39 12.47
C THR A 293 6.61 5.76 11.87
N THR A 294 6.71 4.59 11.22
CA THR A 294 5.52 3.89 10.71
C THR A 294 4.54 3.50 11.82
N THR A 295 5.04 3.11 12.98
CA THR A 295 4.22 2.83 14.17
C THR A 295 3.52 4.10 14.64
N VAL A 296 4.24 5.20 14.85
CA VAL A 296 3.67 6.49 15.27
C VAL A 296 2.59 6.97 14.29
N PHE A 297 2.88 6.98 12.99
CA PHE A 297 1.91 7.37 11.98
C PHE A 297 0.73 6.39 11.87
N GLY A 298 0.96 5.09 12.13
CA GLY A 298 -0.11 4.10 12.29
C GLY A 298 -1.01 4.38 13.49
N GLY A 299 -0.43 4.86 14.60
CA GLY A 299 -1.16 5.30 15.79
C GLY A 299 -1.97 6.57 15.55
N VAL A 300 -1.38 7.59 14.89
CA VAL A 300 -2.09 8.81 14.49
C VAL A 300 -3.25 8.48 13.55
N SER A 301 -3.01 7.64 12.54
CA SER A 301 -4.04 7.11 11.65
C SER A 301 -5.19 6.45 12.41
N TYR A 302 -4.85 5.58 13.37
CA TYR A 302 -5.83 4.92 14.22
C TYR A 302 -6.62 5.93 15.06
N ALA A 303 -5.94 6.90 15.67
CA ALA A 303 -6.56 7.89 16.53
C ALA A 303 -7.55 8.78 15.78
N VAL A 304 -7.17 9.28 14.59
CA VAL A 304 -8.05 10.07 13.72
C VAL A 304 -9.26 9.26 13.27
N GLN A 305 -9.04 8.00 12.88
CA GLN A 305 -10.17 7.16 12.49
C GLN A 305 -11.11 6.90 13.66
N GLN A 306 -10.56 6.59 14.85
CA GLN A 306 -11.34 6.29 16.05
C GLN A 306 -12.13 7.53 16.51
N SER A 307 -11.59 8.74 16.37
CA SER A 307 -12.31 9.96 16.73
C SER A 307 -13.48 10.29 15.79
N LEU A 308 -13.37 9.90 14.51
CA LEU A 308 -14.42 10.12 13.51
C LEU A 308 -15.50 9.04 13.54
N ASN A 309 -15.12 7.78 13.78
CA ASN A 309 -16.02 6.64 13.60
C ASN A 309 -16.68 6.12 14.88
N GLU A 310 -16.10 6.39 16.06
CA GLU A 310 -16.63 5.88 17.33
C GLU A 310 -17.40 6.98 18.03
N PRO A 311 -18.75 6.98 18.02
CA PRO A 311 -19.54 7.99 18.72
C PRO A 311 -19.49 7.83 20.25
N ASP A 312 -19.27 6.61 20.74
CA ASP A 312 -19.20 6.29 22.17
C ASP A 312 -17.87 6.78 22.78
N ALA A 313 -17.97 7.78 23.65
CA ALA A 313 -16.81 8.43 24.27
C ALA A 313 -15.98 7.46 25.15
N GLU A 314 -16.62 6.50 25.83
CA GLU A 314 -15.93 5.55 26.69
C GLU A 314 -15.17 4.51 25.87
N LYS A 315 -15.80 3.96 24.83
CA LYS A 315 -15.12 3.04 23.90
C LYS A 315 -13.99 3.74 23.17
N ARG A 316 -14.20 5.00 22.75
CA ARG A 316 -13.16 5.83 22.14
C ARG A 316 -11.98 6.02 23.08
N ALA A 317 -12.22 6.41 24.34
CA ALA A 317 -11.17 6.60 25.33
C ALA A 317 -10.38 5.30 25.60
N LYS A 318 -11.07 4.17 25.80
CA LYS A 318 -10.44 2.85 25.97
C LYS A 318 -9.59 2.44 24.77
N ASN A 319 -10.06 2.78 23.57
CA ASN A 319 -9.34 2.48 22.34
C ASN A 319 -8.12 3.37 22.10
N LEU A 320 -8.12 4.58 22.67
CA LEU A 320 -7.03 5.57 22.60
C LEU A 320 -6.08 5.51 23.80
N GLU A 321 -6.35 4.64 24.79
CA GLU A 321 -5.46 4.41 25.92
C GLU A 321 -4.05 4.05 25.43
N PRO A 322 -2.95 4.53 26.05
CA PRO A 322 -1.59 4.37 25.54
C PRO A 322 -1.21 2.94 25.16
N GLY A 323 -1.56 1.93 25.98
CA GLY A 323 -1.26 0.53 25.68
C GLY A 323 -2.03 -0.01 24.48
N SER A 324 -3.33 0.30 24.42
CA SER A 324 -4.23 -0.08 23.33
C SER A 324 -3.80 0.60 22.02
N LEU A 325 -3.51 1.89 22.07
CA LEU A 325 -3.02 2.67 20.94
C LEU A 325 -1.67 2.15 20.44
N ALA A 326 -0.74 1.80 21.32
CA ALA A 326 0.57 1.27 20.93
C ALA A 326 0.47 -0.07 20.19
N LEU A 327 -0.35 -1.01 20.68
CA LEU A 327 -0.58 -2.29 19.99
C LEU A 327 -1.20 -2.09 18.61
N LYS A 328 -2.16 -1.18 18.50
CA LYS A 328 -2.86 -0.88 17.23
C LYS A 328 -2.00 -0.10 16.25
N ALA A 329 -1.20 0.82 16.77
CA ALA A 329 -0.17 1.54 16.04
C ALA A 329 0.84 0.57 15.43
N PHE A 330 1.31 -0.39 16.23
CA PHE A 330 2.22 -1.44 15.75
C PHE A 330 1.55 -2.31 14.70
N ALA A 331 0.31 -2.76 14.93
CA ALA A 331 -0.42 -3.58 13.98
C ALA A 331 -0.70 -2.90 12.62
N ARG A 332 -0.72 -1.55 12.60
CA ARG A 332 -0.83 -0.73 11.38
C ARG A 332 0.51 -0.38 10.75
N SER A 333 1.62 -0.58 11.47
CA SER A 333 2.94 -0.44 10.87
C SER A 333 3.13 -1.54 9.82
N GLY A 334 3.57 -1.16 8.62
CA GLY A 334 3.93 -2.15 7.60
C GLY A 334 5.07 -3.07 8.03
N PHE A 335 5.91 -2.67 9.00
CA PHE A 335 6.93 -3.56 9.57
C PHE A 335 6.35 -4.73 10.36
N SER A 336 5.21 -4.56 11.03
CA SER A 336 4.54 -5.65 11.73
C SER A 336 4.05 -6.73 10.75
N SER A 337 3.80 -6.33 9.49
CA SER A 337 3.45 -7.22 8.37
C SER A 337 2.42 -8.28 8.77
N LEU A 338 2.72 -9.57 8.69
CA LEU A 338 1.78 -10.65 9.04
C LEU A 338 1.75 -10.99 10.54
N LEU A 339 2.69 -10.50 11.34
CA LEU A 339 2.86 -10.89 12.75
C LEU A 339 1.60 -10.73 13.60
N PRO A 340 0.88 -9.59 13.58
CA PRO A 340 -0.32 -9.46 14.41
C PRO A 340 -1.38 -10.53 14.11
N GLY A 341 -1.52 -10.89 12.83
CA GLY A 341 -2.50 -11.90 12.42
C GLY A 341 -2.06 -13.30 12.80
N ALA A 342 -0.76 -13.59 12.79
CA ALA A 342 -0.20 -14.84 13.25
C ALA A 342 -0.38 -15.02 14.77
N VAL A 343 -0.08 -13.97 15.54
CA VAL A 343 -0.27 -13.96 17.01
C VAL A 343 -1.75 -14.16 17.34
N ASP A 344 -2.64 -13.39 16.75
CA ASP A 344 -4.07 -13.48 17.07
C ASP A 344 -4.68 -14.80 16.63
N SER A 345 -4.26 -15.36 15.49
CA SER A 345 -4.69 -16.71 15.09
C SER A 345 -4.23 -17.77 16.10
N GLY A 346 -3.02 -17.65 16.63
CA GLY A 346 -2.50 -18.53 17.67
C GLY A 346 -3.28 -18.42 18.97
N VAL A 347 -3.59 -17.19 19.41
CA VAL A 347 -4.42 -16.94 20.61
C VAL A 347 -5.84 -17.47 20.43
N THR A 348 -6.48 -17.21 19.30
CA THR A 348 -7.82 -17.73 18.99
C THR A 348 -7.83 -19.25 18.98
N LEU A 349 -6.82 -19.89 18.36
CA LEU A 349 -6.72 -21.35 18.34
C LEU A 349 -6.50 -21.92 19.74
N ALA A 350 -5.55 -21.37 20.51
CA ALA A 350 -5.21 -21.84 21.84
C ALA A 350 -6.35 -21.64 22.86
N SER A 351 -7.14 -20.58 22.71
CA SER A 351 -8.28 -20.27 23.57
C SER A 351 -9.59 -20.91 23.12
N GLY A 352 -9.61 -21.66 22.01
CA GLY A 352 -10.85 -22.15 21.39
C GLY A 352 -11.82 -21.02 20.99
N GLY A 353 -11.30 -19.81 20.75
CA GLY A 353 -12.09 -18.62 20.43
C GLY A 353 -12.69 -17.88 21.63
N SER A 354 -12.39 -18.30 22.87
CA SER A 354 -12.92 -17.64 24.08
C SER A 354 -12.21 -16.33 24.41
N VAL A 355 -10.97 -16.14 23.96
CA VAL A 355 -10.19 -14.92 24.21
C VAL A 355 -10.04 -14.12 22.92
N PRO A 356 -10.41 -12.82 22.92
CA PRO A 356 -10.17 -11.95 21.77
C PRO A 356 -8.67 -11.80 21.51
N GLY A 357 -8.28 -11.71 20.23
CA GLY A 357 -6.89 -11.49 19.83
C GLY A 357 -6.28 -10.23 20.46
N ILE A 358 -4.95 -10.21 20.59
CA ILE A 358 -4.18 -9.11 21.19
C ILE A 358 -4.21 -7.87 20.27
N PHE A 359 -4.30 -8.07 18.96
CA PHE A 359 -4.30 -7.01 17.93
C PHE A 359 -5.68 -6.79 17.28
N ASN A 360 -6.77 -6.99 18.03
CA ASN A 360 -8.17 -7.00 17.56
C ASN A 360 -8.69 -5.71 16.86
N ALA A 361 -7.84 -4.72 16.61
CA ALA A 361 -8.17 -3.50 15.85
C ALA A 361 -7.15 -3.20 14.73
N ARG A 362 -6.42 -4.22 14.28
CA ARG A 362 -5.53 -4.12 13.12
C ARG A 362 -6.27 -3.65 11.87
N THR A 363 -7.47 -4.17 11.63
CA THR A 363 -8.20 -3.82 10.41
C THR A 363 -9.04 -2.57 10.65
N THR A 364 -8.82 -1.59 9.78
CA THR A 364 -9.58 -0.34 9.64
C THR A 364 -11.07 -0.59 9.32
N GLN A 365 -11.55 -1.83 9.33
CA GLN A 365 -12.77 -2.28 8.65
C GLN A 365 -13.69 -3.16 9.53
N GLY A 366 -13.37 -3.31 10.82
CA GLY A 366 -14.15 -4.15 11.75
C GLY A 366 -14.10 -5.65 11.41
N LEU A 367 -13.02 -6.09 10.77
CA LEU A 367 -12.70 -7.51 10.52
C LEU A 367 -11.84 -8.05 11.66
N GLY A 368 -11.98 -9.33 11.97
CA GLY A 368 -11.04 -10.02 12.86
C GLY A 368 -9.59 -9.84 12.39
N SER A 369 -8.67 -9.69 13.33
CA SER A 369 -7.23 -9.60 13.05
C SER A 369 -6.62 -10.97 12.73
N ASP A 370 -7.25 -12.05 13.18
CA ASP A 370 -6.88 -13.44 12.90
C ASP A 370 -7.08 -13.82 11.42
N PHE A 371 -6.37 -14.86 10.97
CA PHE A 371 -6.33 -15.23 9.55
C PHE A 371 -7.64 -15.81 9.05
N PHE A 372 -8.51 -16.35 9.92
CA PHE A 372 -9.75 -16.99 9.52
C PHE A 372 -10.93 -16.00 9.50
N ASN A 373 -11.26 -15.39 10.65
CA ASN A 373 -12.35 -14.42 10.76
C ASN A 373 -12.03 -13.09 10.08
N GLY A 374 -10.74 -12.80 9.84
CA GLY A 374 -10.36 -11.66 9.02
C GLY A 374 -10.54 -11.85 7.52
N ILE A 375 -10.98 -13.04 7.05
CA ILE A 375 -11.36 -13.24 5.63
C ILE A 375 -12.71 -12.54 5.40
N PRO A 376 -12.80 -11.56 4.49
CA PRO A 376 -14.04 -10.78 4.29
C PRO A 376 -15.28 -11.62 3.97
N ALA A 377 -15.11 -12.69 3.20
CA ALA A 377 -16.19 -13.62 2.88
C ALA A 377 -16.68 -14.42 4.10
N VAL A 378 -15.77 -14.82 5.00
CA VAL A 378 -16.10 -15.53 6.25
C VAL A 378 -16.79 -14.57 7.22
N ASP A 379 -16.29 -13.35 7.37
CA ASP A 379 -16.94 -12.30 8.16
C ASP A 379 -18.35 -11.99 7.64
N LEU A 380 -18.52 -11.88 6.32
CA LEU A 380 -19.82 -11.67 5.70
C LEU A 380 -20.78 -12.84 6.04
N ALA A 381 -20.34 -14.08 5.85
CA ALA A 381 -21.14 -15.26 6.18
C ALA A 381 -21.52 -15.29 7.67
N ASN A 382 -20.59 -15.00 8.56
CA ASN A 382 -20.83 -14.94 10.01
C ASN A 382 -21.82 -13.83 10.37
N LYS A 383 -21.68 -12.63 9.79
CA LYS A 383 -22.62 -11.51 10.03
C LYS A 383 -24.01 -11.81 9.47
N SER A 384 -24.09 -12.40 8.29
CA SER A 384 -25.36 -12.86 7.70
C SER A 384 -26.03 -13.94 8.55
N ALA A 385 -25.27 -14.94 9.01
CA ALA A 385 -25.79 -15.98 9.90
C ALA A 385 -26.30 -15.41 11.23
N ARG A 386 -25.58 -14.45 11.84
CA ARG A 386 -26.03 -13.75 13.05
C ARG A 386 -27.28 -12.93 12.80
N ALA A 387 -27.36 -12.21 11.68
CA ALA A 387 -28.55 -11.43 11.33
C ALA A 387 -29.77 -12.34 11.10
N LEU A 388 -29.58 -13.48 10.45
CA LEU A 388 -30.63 -14.49 10.26
C LEU A 388 -31.03 -15.18 11.57
N ALA A 389 -30.10 -15.44 12.47
CA ALA A 389 -30.38 -15.99 13.80
C ALA A 389 -31.01 -14.95 14.76
N ALA A 390 -30.71 -13.66 14.56
CA ALA A 390 -31.32 -12.56 15.29
C ALA A 390 -32.71 -12.19 14.73
N GLY A 391 -33.00 -12.46 13.45
CA GLY A 391 -34.29 -12.16 12.81
C GLY A 391 -35.51 -12.73 13.54
N PRO A 392 -35.51 -13.99 13.99
CA PRO A 392 -36.57 -14.53 14.84
C PRO A 392 -36.58 -13.92 16.25
N ASN A 393 -35.42 -13.57 16.82
CA ASN A 393 -35.33 -13.05 18.20
C ASN A 393 -35.61 -11.54 18.32
N ALA A 394 -35.45 -10.77 17.24
CA ALA A 394 -35.74 -9.34 17.19
C ALA A 394 -37.23 -9.05 16.96
N ALA A 395 -37.99 -10.01 16.41
CA ALA A 395 -39.44 -9.91 16.27
C ALA A 395 -40.21 -10.18 17.59
N PHE A 396 -39.53 -10.70 18.63
CA PHE A 396 -40.12 -11.06 19.93
C PHE A 396 -39.42 -10.43 21.14
N ARG A 397 -38.61 -9.38 20.93
CA ARG A 397 -37.97 -8.60 22.00
C ARG A 397 -38.35 -7.14 21.88
N ASP A 398 -39.20 -6.67 22.79
CA ASP A 398 -39.65 -5.27 22.89
C ASP A 398 -38.54 -4.29 23.36
N ASP A 399 -37.33 -4.79 23.63
CA ASP A 399 -36.22 -4.06 24.22
C ASP A 399 -35.00 -3.84 23.30
N TYR A 400 -35.11 -4.12 21.99
CA TYR A 400 -34.01 -3.89 21.06
C TYR A 400 -34.05 -2.50 20.42
N ALA A 401 -33.32 -1.55 21.00
CA ALA A 401 -33.07 -0.24 20.39
C ALA A 401 -32.20 -0.41 19.13
N TYR A 402 -32.78 -0.16 17.96
CA TYR A 402 -32.03 0.02 16.71
C TYR A 402 -31.18 1.29 16.83
N SER A 403 -29.89 1.17 17.16
CA SER A 403 -28.95 2.28 16.99
C SER A 403 -28.63 2.39 15.49
N GLN A 404 -29.01 3.52 14.89
CA GLN A 404 -28.60 3.91 13.54
C GLN A 404 -27.09 4.16 13.44
#